data_AF-A0A8W7K986-F1
#
_entry.id   AF-A0A8W7K986-F1
#
_cell.length_a   1.000
_cell.length_b   1.000
_cell.length_c   1.000
_cell.angle_alpha   90.00
_cell.angle_beta   90.00
_cell.angle_gamma   90.00
#
_symmetry.space_group_name_H-M   'P 1'
#
loop_
_entity.id
_entity.type
_entity.pdbx_description
1 polymer ?
#
loop_
_entity_poly.entity_id
_entity_poly.type
_entity_poly.pdbx_seq_one_letter_code
_entity_poly.pdbx_strand_id
1 'polypeptide(L)'
;MDQPVTRKLEDNCEEVWFEEVSVENDPSDTNWNSLVALVSGINNQMEVLNTELSEIDNRLKHFEEQQTVSVSTIRRKMELLKSQMPTLKSVLKTVDIDPVAPLLTSLLKPIQSKDELDELEKKAKDEEYRNAVIQAAGRISGYDRKGEGESICFQMIDYFFDRKFLMECSWLGRRHRRVNGQLNKKIGLIEYGNTMKLFHECISISDETFTQFHCYNFVRVKILRRSFRRVLAKKTKIPVKAPKPRSKKSDPVSDLAVQAVVENQLRHLQSNAAGSDDESSIFV
;
A
#
# COMPACT_ATOMS: atom_id res chain seq x y z
N MET A 1 9.25 3.62 7.65
CA MET A 1 10.63 3.16 7.45
C MET A 1 10.77 1.96 8.35
N ASP A 2 10.50 0.79 7.80
CA ASP A 2 10.50 -0.47 8.53
C ASP A 2 11.86 -1.13 8.34
N GLN A 3 12.55 -1.42 9.44
CA GLN A 3 13.65 -2.37 9.46
C GLN A 3 13.25 -3.55 10.37
N PRO A 4 13.33 -4.79 9.87
CA PRO A 4 13.05 -5.98 10.65
C PRO A 4 14.31 -6.40 11.41
N VAL A 5 14.21 -6.56 12.73
CA VAL A 5 15.26 -7.15 13.55
C VAL A 5 15.06 -8.67 13.57
N THR A 6 15.89 -9.38 12.80
CA THR A 6 15.99 -10.84 12.82
C THR A 6 16.71 -11.28 14.09
N ARG A 7 15.99 -11.84 15.06
CA ARG A 7 16.61 -12.57 16.19
C ARG A 7 16.95 -13.98 15.72
N LYS A 8 18.24 -14.27 15.70
CA LYS A 8 18.78 -15.62 15.57
C LYS A 8 18.33 -16.43 16.79
N LEU A 9 17.71 -17.58 16.55
CA LEU A 9 17.63 -18.67 17.51
C LEU A 9 19.03 -19.27 17.58
N GLU A 10 19.73 -19.01 18.67
CA GLU A 10 20.93 -19.78 19.05
C GLU A 10 20.44 -20.93 19.93
N ASP A 11 20.33 -22.11 19.32
CA ASP A 11 20.21 -23.39 20.03
C ASP A 11 21.54 -23.64 20.74
N ASN A 12 21.61 -23.29 22.03
CA ASN A 12 22.63 -23.83 22.93
C ASN A 12 22.04 -25.07 23.61
N CYS A 13 22.06 -26.20 22.91
CA CYS A 13 22.00 -27.51 23.54
C CYS A 13 23.39 -27.82 24.11
N GLU A 14 23.62 -27.50 25.38
CA GLU A 14 24.76 -28.06 26.10
C GLU A 14 24.44 -29.54 26.44
N GLU A 15 25.07 -30.44 25.70
CA GLU A 15 25.10 -31.87 25.99
C GLU A 15 25.76 -32.09 27.36
N VAL A 16 24.95 -32.46 28.35
CA VAL A 16 25.43 -32.90 29.67
C VAL A 16 25.97 -34.32 29.53
N TRP A 17 27.30 -34.44 29.49
CA TRP A 17 27.98 -35.73 29.56
C TRP A 17 27.89 -36.26 31.00
N PHE A 18 27.09 -37.32 31.21
CA PHE A 18 27.12 -38.08 32.45
C PHE A 18 28.32 -39.03 32.40
N GLU A 19 29.31 -38.78 33.24
CA GLU A 19 30.43 -39.68 33.46
C GLU A 19 29.96 -40.82 34.37
N GLU A 20 29.94 -42.03 33.81
CA GLU A 20 29.47 -43.24 34.48
C GLU A 20 30.56 -43.69 35.49
N VAL A 21 30.42 -43.25 36.74
CA VAL A 21 31.33 -43.64 37.82
C VAL A 21 30.96 -45.06 38.28
N SER A 22 31.78 -46.03 37.88
CA SER A 22 31.73 -47.40 38.42
C SER A 22 32.43 -47.42 39.79
N VAL A 23 31.68 -47.65 40.88
CA VAL A 23 32.24 -47.85 42.23
C VAL A 23 32.03 -49.30 42.65
N GLU A 24 33.13 -50.02 42.90
CA GLU A 24 33.14 -51.33 43.55
C GLU A 24 32.64 -51.25 45.01
N ASN A 25 31.86 -52.26 45.41
CA ASN A 25 30.97 -52.23 46.56
C ASN A 25 31.63 -52.52 47.91
N ASP A 26 31.33 -51.68 48.91
CA ASP A 26 31.17 -52.05 50.34
C ASP A 26 29.74 -51.62 50.78
N PRO A 27 28.92 -52.50 51.40
CA PRO A 27 27.45 -52.38 51.33
C PRO A 27 26.80 -51.36 52.31
N SER A 28 27.54 -50.70 53.21
CA SER A 28 26.97 -49.70 54.14
C SER A 28 27.26 -48.24 53.76
N ASP A 29 28.34 -47.97 53.02
CA ASP A 29 28.81 -46.59 52.77
C ASP A 29 28.33 -46.04 51.42
N THR A 30 28.04 -46.92 50.46
CA THR A 30 27.48 -46.55 49.14
C THR A 30 26.08 -45.93 49.24
N ASN A 31 25.22 -46.46 50.12
CA ASN A 31 23.85 -45.96 50.30
C ASN A 31 23.82 -44.52 50.86
N TRP A 32 24.66 -44.23 51.86
CA TRP A 32 24.74 -42.90 52.46
C TRP A 32 25.32 -41.85 51.50
N ASN A 33 26.37 -42.20 50.75
CA ASN A 33 26.95 -41.29 49.77
C ASN A 33 25.99 -40.98 48.61
N SER A 34 25.22 -41.98 48.13
CA SER A 34 24.17 -41.76 47.13
C SER A 34 23.03 -40.87 47.66
N LEU A 35 22.61 -41.04 48.92
CA LEU A 35 21.61 -40.18 49.53
C LEU A 35 22.08 -38.73 49.66
N VAL A 36 23.34 -38.51 50.07
CA VAL A 36 23.93 -37.17 50.16
C VAL A 36 24.01 -36.51 48.79
N ALA A 37 24.40 -37.25 47.74
CA ALA A 37 24.42 -36.74 46.37
C ALA A 37 23.01 -36.36 45.88
N LEU A 38 21.99 -37.16 46.19
CA LEU A 38 20.59 -36.83 45.86
C LEU A 38 20.10 -35.57 46.58
N VAL A 39 20.38 -35.45 47.88
CA VAL A 39 20.00 -34.26 48.66
C VAL A 39 20.71 -33.01 48.13
N SER A 40 22.00 -33.12 47.76
CA SER A 40 22.74 -32.02 47.13
C SER A 40 22.15 -31.65 45.77
N GLY A 41 21.78 -32.63 44.95
CA GLY A 41 21.11 -32.41 43.66
C GLY A 41 19.76 -31.70 43.81
N ILE A 42 18.95 -32.12 44.80
CA ILE A 42 17.68 -31.47 45.14
C ILE A 42 17.91 -30.04 45.61
N ASN A 43 18.94 -29.78 46.43
CA ASN A 43 19.23 -28.44 46.92
C ASN A 43 19.63 -27.49 45.78
N ASN A 44 20.49 -27.95 44.87
CA ASN A 44 20.89 -27.16 43.69
C ASN A 44 19.68 -26.89 42.77
N GLN A 45 18.81 -27.88 42.56
CA GLN A 45 17.57 -27.69 41.80
C GLN A 45 16.63 -26.69 42.48
N MET A 46 16.53 -26.73 43.80
CA MET A 46 15.74 -25.78 44.58
C MET A 46 16.28 -24.34 44.45
N GLU A 47 17.61 -24.18 44.44
CA GLU A 47 18.25 -22.88 44.19
C GLU A 47 17.94 -22.35 42.78
N VAL A 48 18.05 -23.19 41.75
CA VAL A 48 17.69 -22.81 40.38
C VAL A 48 16.22 -22.40 40.30
N LEU A 49 15.30 -23.20 40.85
CA LEU A 49 13.87 -22.87 40.88
C LEU A 49 13.59 -21.56 41.62
N ASN A 50 14.29 -21.28 42.71
CA ASN A 50 14.15 -20.00 43.43
C ASN A 50 14.62 -18.82 42.58
N THR A 51 15.70 -18.96 41.82
CA THR A 51 16.16 -17.91 40.90
C THR A 51 15.16 -17.67 39.77
N GLU A 52 14.63 -18.71 39.15
CA GLU A 52 13.61 -18.59 38.10
C GLU A 52 12.31 -17.96 38.62
N LEU A 53 11.87 -18.33 39.83
CA LEU A 53 10.72 -17.72 40.49
C LEU A 53 10.94 -16.21 40.71
N SER A 54 12.14 -15.81 41.13
CA SER A 54 12.48 -14.40 41.30
C SER A 54 12.48 -13.64 39.97
N GLU A 55 12.89 -14.27 38.87
CA GLU A 55 12.86 -13.67 37.55
C GLU A 55 11.42 -13.49 37.04
N ILE A 56 10.57 -14.50 37.24
CA ILE A 56 9.15 -14.44 36.89
C ILE A 56 8.45 -13.30 37.65
N ASP A 57 8.72 -13.17 38.95
CA ASP A 57 8.15 -12.10 39.78
C ASP A 57 8.55 -10.70 39.27
N ASN A 58 9.83 -10.52 38.95
CA ASN A 58 10.32 -9.27 38.36
C ASN A 58 9.66 -8.96 37.01
N ARG A 59 9.45 -9.98 36.16
CA ARG A 59 8.77 -9.82 34.85
C ARG A 59 7.29 -9.47 35.02
N LEU A 60 6.60 -10.08 35.98
CA LEU A 60 5.20 -9.76 36.30
C LEU A 60 5.06 -8.31 36.74
N LYS A 61 5.94 -7.85 37.62
CA LYS A 61 5.96 -6.45 38.08
C LYS A 61 6.16 -5.47 36.93
N HIS A 62 7.07 -5.77 36.00
CA HIS A 62 7.28 -4.94 34.81
C HIS A 62 6.04 -4.87 33.91
N PHE A 63 5.34 -5.99 33.71
CA PHE A 63 4.10 -5.99 32.92
C PHE A 63 2.98 -5.18 33.58
N GLU A 64 2.84 -5.24 34.90
CA GLU A 64 1.85 -4.47 35.65
C GLU A 64 2.09 -2.95 35.54
N GLU A 65 3.35 -2.53 35.64
CA GLU A 65 3.75 -1.13 35.42
C GLU A 65 3.45 -0.69 33.98
N GLN A 66 3.80 -1.51 32.98
CA GLN A 66 3.52 -1.23 31.57
C GLN A 66 2.02 -1.17 31.26
N GLN A 67 1.21 -2.03 31.87
CA GLN A 67 -0.24 -2.03 31.75
C GLN A 67 -0.83 -0.75 32.34
N THR A 68 -0.35 -0.31 33.50
CA THR A 68 -0.78 0.92 34.17
C THR A 68 -0.53 2.15 33.30
N VAL A 69 0.68 2.25 32.70
CA VAL A 69 1.02 3.33 31.76
C VAL A 69 0.12 3.29 30.52
N SER A 70 -0.07 2.11 29.93
CA SER A 70 -0.88 1.93 28.72
C SER A 70 -2.35 2.32 28.96
N VAL A 71 -2.94 1.87 30.07
CA VAL A 71 -4.31 2.21 30.48
C VAL A 71 -4.44 3.71 30.75
N SER A 72 -3.47 4.33 31.41
CA SER A 72 -3.49 5.78 31.64
C SER A 72 -3.45 6.59 30.34
N THR A 73 -2.70 6.10 29.34
CA THR A 73 -2.59 6.73 28.02
C THR A 73 -3.89 6.62 27.23
N ILE A 74 -4.50 5.43 27.23
CA ILE A 74 -5.81 5.20 26.61
C ILE A 74 -6.87 6.09 27.25
N ARG A 75 -6.90 6.15 28.59
CA ARG A 75 -7.84 7.01 29.33
C ARG A 75 -7.71 8.47 28.91
N ARG A 76 -6.49 9.01 28.82
CA ARG A 76 -6.26 10.39 28.34
C ARG A 76 -6.77 10.62 26.91
N LYS A 77 -6.49 9.69 25.99
CA LYS A 77 -7.00 9.77 24.60
C LYS A 77 -8.52 9.71 24.55
N MET A 78 -9.15 8.91 25.41
CA MET A 78 -10.61 8.82 25.50
C MET A 78 -11.24 10.10 26.05
N GLU A 79 -10.64 10.72 27.08
CA GLU A 79 -11.10 12.01 27.60
C GLU A 79 -10.93 13.14 26.57
N LEU A 80 -9.84 13.12 25.79
CA LEU A 80 -9.65 14.06 24.68
C LEU A 80 -10.72 13.87 23.60
N LEU A 81 -11.01 12.63 23.21
CA LEU A 81 -12.07 12.33 22.24
C LEU A 81 -13.44 12.82 22.75
N LYS A 82 -13.72 12.57 24.04
CA LYS A 82 -14.96 12.97 24.70
C LYS A 82 -15.11 14.48 24.77
N SER A 83 -14.03 15.23 24.98
CA SER A 83 -14.06 16.70 24.99
C SER A 83 -14.20 17.31 23.58
N GLN A 84 -13.75 16.61 22.54
CA GLN A 84 -13.91 17.05 21.14
C GLN A 84 -15.31 16.77 20.57
N MET A 85 -15.99 15.73 21.05
CA MET A 85 -17.34 15.35 20.64
C MET A 85 -18.39 16.49 20.71
N PRO A 86 -18.49 17.30 21.79
CA PRO A 86 -19.44 18.42 21.84
C PRO A 86 -19.13 19.51 20.83
N THR A 87 -17.85 19.79 20.54
CA THR A 87 -17.43 20.77 19.53
C THR A 87 -17.84 20.33 18.13
N LEU A 88 -17.66 19.04 17.81
CA LEU A 88 -18.16 18.47 16.55
C LEU A 88 -19.69 18.53 16.48
N LYS A 89 -20.38 18.24 17.58
CA LYS A 89 -21.84 18.31 17.66
C LYS A 89 -22.37 19.74 17.48
N SER A 90 -21.68 20.76 17.99
CA SER A 90 -22.06 22.15 17.79
C SER A 90 -21.82 22.60 16.36
N VAL A 91 -20.67 22.25 15.76
CA VAL A 91 -20.38 22.53 14.35
C VAL A 91 -21.42 21.88 13.44
N LEU A 92 -21.82 20.64 13.73
CA LEU A 92 -22.85 19.94 12.96
C LEU A 92 -24.23 20.57 13.08
N LYS A 93 -24.56 21.17 14.24
CA LYS A 93 -25.83 21.90 14.44
C LYS A 93 -25.86 23.26 13.73
N THR A 94 -24.70 23.87 13.50
CA THR A 94 -24.60 25.14 12.75
C THR A 94 -24.57 24.94 11.23
N VAL A 95 -24.43 23.70 10.77
CA VAL A 95 -24.60 23.34 9.36
C VAL A 95 -26.06 22.93 9.19
N ASP A 96 -26.88 23.80 8.61
CA ASP A 96 -28.16 23.39 8.05
C ASP A 96 -27.88 22.37 6.93
N ILE A 97 -27.87 21.09 7.30
CA ILE A 97 -27.78 20.00 6.33
C ILE A 97 -29.17 19.86 5.73
N ASP A 98 -29.42 20.63 4.68
CA ASP A 98 -30.54 20.35 3.77
C ASP A 98 -30.45 18.89 3.27
N PRO A 99 -31.59 18.21 3.10
CA PRO A 99 -31.63 16.78 2.89
C PRO A 99 -30.99 16.44 1.56
N VAL A 100 -29.93 15.62 1.59
CA VAL A 100 -29.29 15.01 0.42
C VAL A 100 -28.96 16.02 -0.67
N ALA A 101 -27.86 16.79 -0.49
CA ALA A 101 -27.42 17.68 -1.56
C ALA A 101 -27.29 16.91 -2.91
N PRO A 102 -27.74 17.51 -4.02
CA PRO A 102 -27.99 16.82 -5.28
C PRO A 102 -26.74 16.11 -5.83
N LEU A 103 -26.95 14.98 -6.50
CA LEU A 103 -25.88 14.21 -7.13
C LEU A 103 -25.20 15.06 -8.22
N LEU A 104 -23.88 14.93 -8.38
CA LEU A 104 -23.17 15.73 -9.40
C LEU A 104 -23.75 15.53 -10.81
N THR A 105 -24.25 14.34 -11.13
CA THR A 105 -24.88 14.03 -12.44
C THR A 105 -26.26 14.68 -12.64
N SER A 106 -26.93 15.13 -11.57
CA SER A 106 -28.15 15.94 -11.71
C SER A 106 -27.84 17.42 -11.92
N LEU A 107 -26.71 17.90 -11.40
CA LEU A 107 -26.26 19.28 -11.56
C LEU A 107 -25.51 19.51 -12.88
N LEU A 108 -24.65 18.57 -13.25
CA LEU A 108 -23.82 18.62 -14.44
C LEU A 108 -24.14 17.46 -15.38
N LYS A 109 -24.28 17.80 -16.66
CA LYS A 109 -24.26 16.84 -17.76
C LYS A 109 -23.00 17.10 -18.60
N PRO A 110 -22.33 16.05 -19.10
CA PRO A 110 -21.15 16.24 -19.94
C PRO A 110 -21.52 17.05 -21.18
N ILE A 111 -20.87 18.20 -21.34
CA ILE A 111 -21.12 19.16 -22.42
C ILE A 111 -20.81 18.53 -23.77
N GLN A 112 -21.76 18.61 -24.70
CA GLN A 112 -21.67 18.04 -26.05
C GLN A 112 -21.62 19.09 -27.15
N SER A 113 -22.04 20.31 -26.86
CA SER A 113 -22.18 21.40 -27.83
C SER A 113 -21.64 22.73 -27.29
N LYS A 114 -21.43 23.70 -28.19
CA LYS A 114 -20.99 25.04 -27.81
C LYS A 114 -22.06 25.77 -26.99
N ASP A 115 -23.32 25.61 -27.36
CA ASP A 115 -24.43 26.31 -26.69
C ASP A 115 -24.57 25.85 -25.23
N GLU A 116 -24.40 24.54 -24.97
CA GLU A 116 -24.33 23.99 -23.60
C GLU A 116 -23.15 24.56 -22.80
N LEU A 117 -22.01 24.80 -23.45
CA LEU A 117 -20.85 25.43 -22.80
C LEU A 117 -21.14 26.89 -22.44
N ASP A 118 -21.80 27.63 -23.33
CA ASP A 118 -22.22 29.01 -23.10
C ASP A 118 -23.26 29.11 -21.97
N GLU A 119 -24.16 28.13 -21.86
CA GLU A 119 -25.10 28.02 -20.74
C GLU A 119 -24.40 27.71 -19.42
N LEU A 120 -23.46 26.75 -19.40
CA LEU A 120 -22.71 26.42 -18.20
C LEU A 120 -21.89 27.63 -17.72
N GLU A 121 -21.29 28.39 -18.64
CA GLU A 121 -20.55 29.60 -18.31
C GLU A 121 -21.42 30.67 -17.65
N LYS A 122 -22.69 30.79 -18.07
CA LYS A 122 -23.66 31.69 -17.44
C LYS A 122 -24.06 31.19 -16.06
N LYS A 123 -24.35 29.89 -15.92
CA LYS A 123 -24.71 29.27 -14.62
C LYS A 123 -23.55 29.30 -13.63
N ALA A 124 -22.32 29.11 -14.09
CA ALA A 124 -21.11 29.16 -13.29
C ALA A 124 -20.77 30.57 -12.78
N LYS A 125 -21.51 31.62 -13.17
CA LYS A 125 -21.43 32.94 -12.53
C LYS A 125 -22.21 32.99 -11.22
N ASP A 126 -23.22 32.15 -11.07
CA ASP A 126 -24.02 32.09 -9.85
C ASP A 126 -23.26 31.33 -8.76
N GLU A 127 -23.12 31.98 -7.60
CA GLU A 127 -22.40 31.47 -6.44
C GLU A 127 -23.11 30.27 -5.81
N GLU A 128 -24.45 30.28 -5.78
CA GLU A 128 -25.24 29.19 -5.20
C GLU A 128 -25.06 27.91 -6.01
N TYR A 129 -25.16 28.04 -7.34
CA TYR A 129 -24.91 26.95 -8.26
C TYR A 129 -23.46 26.43 -8.15
N ARG A 130 -22.46 27.32 -8.10
CA ARG A 130 -21.05 26.92 -7.94
C ARG A 130 -20.86 26.13 -6.65
N ASN A 131 -21.34 26.63 -5.52
CA ASN A 131 -21.22 25.97 -4.23
C ASN A 131 -21.89 24.59 -4.24
N ALA A 132 -23.09 24.46 -4.83
CA ALA A 132 -23.77 23.17 -4.96
C ALA A 132 -22.94 22.15 -5.76
N VAL A 133 -22.35 22.58 -6.89
CA VAL A 133 -21.51 21.72 -7.74
C VAL A 133 -20.21 21.33 -7.03
N ILE A 134 -19.55 22.26 -6.36
CA ILE A 134 -18.31 22.03 -5.61
C ILE A 134 -18.54 21.01 -4.48
N GLN A 135 -19.63 21.17 -3.73
CA GLN A 135 -19.98 20.23 -2.66
C GLN A 135 -20.29 18.83 -3.21
N ALA A 136 -21.02 18.73 -4.33
CA ALA A 136 -21.28 17.46 -4.99
C ALA A 136 -19.98 16.80 -5.53
N ALA A 137 -19.04 17.60 -6.04
CA ALA A 137 -17.73 17.15 -6.50
C ALA A 137 -16.86 16.62 -5.36
N GLY A 138 -16.79 17.33 -4.22
CA GLY A 138 -16.04 16.92 -3.04
C GLY A 138 -16.49 15.56 -2.48
N ARG A 139 -17.80 15.26 -2.53
CA ARG A 139 -18.34 13.95 -2.14
C ARG A 139 -17.86 12.79 -3.03
N ILE A 140 -17.63 13.05 -4.32
CA ILE A 140 -17.19 12.02 -5.28
C ILE A 140 -15.68 11.78 -5.18
N SER A 141 -14.91 12.84 -4.97
CA SER A 141 -13.45 12.78 -4.97
C SER A 141 -12.85 12.48 -3.59
N GLY A 142 -13.62 12.72 -2.52
CA GLY A 142 -13.16 12.64 -1.14
C GLY A 142 -12.46 13.93 -0.68
N TYR A 143 -12.21 14.05 0.62
CA TYR A 143 -11.51 15.20 1.22
C TYR A 143 -10.08 14.79 1.62
N ASP A 144 -9.17 15.78 1.73
CA ASP A 144 -7.76 15.64 2.16
C ASP A 144 -6.88 14.72 1.28
N ARG A 145 -6.95 14.92 -0.05
CA ARG A 145 -6.15 14.18 -1.05
C ARG A 145 -5.00 15.01 -1.60
N LYS A 146 -4.10 15.43 -0.70
CA LYS A 146 -2.97 16.30 -1.02
C LYS A 146 -2.04 15.68 -2.06
N GLY A 147 -1.77 16.43 -3.13
CA GLY A 147 -0.87 16.01 -4.22
C GLY A 147 -1.52 15.06 -5.23
N GLU A 148 -2.80 14.72 -5.08
CA GLU A 148 -3.54 13.86 -6.01
C GLU A 148 -4.46 14.63 -6.97
N GLY A 149 -4.35 15.96 -7.02
CA GLY A 149 -5.21 16.84 -7.82
C GLY A 149 -5.30 16.45 -9.29
N GLU A 150 -4.22 15.94 -9.90
CA GLU A 150 -4.27 15.45 -11.28
C GLU A 150 -5.15 14.20 -11.46
N SER A 151 -5.08 13.25 -10.52
CA SER A 151 -5.92 12.06 -10.53
C SER A 151 -7.39 12.45 -10.39
N ILE A 152 -7.67 13.44 -9.53
CA ILE A 152 -8.99 14.03 -9.36
C ILE A 152 -9.44 14.72 -10.66
N CYS A 153 -8.57 15.46 -11.35
CA CYS A 153 -8.91 16.06 -12.64
C CYS A 153 -9.35 15.02 -13.67
N PHE A 154 -8.67 13.86 -13.74
CA PHE A 154 -9.08 12.78 -14.66
C PHE A 154 -10.43 12.18 -14.29
N GLN A 155 -10.76 12.10 -13.00
CA GLN A 155 -12.07 11.66 -12.52
C GLN A 155 -13.15 12.70 -12.85
N MET A 156 -12.85 13.99 -12.70
CA MET A 156 -13.82 15.08 -12.79
C MET A 156 -14.12 15.52 -14.24
N ILE A 157 -13.12 15.48 -15.13
CA ILE A 157 -13.25 16.03 -16.48
C ILE A 157 -14.38 15.38 -17.31
N ASP A 158 -14.63 14.09 -17.10
CA ASP A 158 -15.67 13.35 -17.84
C ASP A 158 -17.09 13.68 -17.34
N TYR A 159 -17.25 14.36 -16.20
CA TYR A 159 -18.54 14.93 -15.75
C TYR A 159 -18.83 16.28 -16.40
N PHE A 160 -17.78 17.07 -16.67
CA PHE A 160 -17.93 18.38 -17.28
C PHE A 160 -18.05 18.31 -18.80
N PHE A 161 -17.26 17.47 -19.47
CA PHE A 161 -17.16 17.50 -20.93
C PHE A 161 -17.29 16.11 -21.54
N ASP A 162 -18.04 16.02 -22.64
CA ASP A 162 -17.95 14.85 -23.48
C ASP A 162 -16.60 14.78 -24.20
N ARG A 163 -16.09 13.56 -24.37
CA ARG A 163 -14.79 13.34 -24.99
C ARG A 163 -14.78 13.72 -26.46
N LYS A 164 -15.90 13.57 -27.18
CA LYS A 164 -16.00 13.96 -28.59
C LYS A 164 -16.03 15.48 -28.71
N PHE A 165 -16.77 16.15 -27.84
CA PHE A 165 -16.81 17.62 -27.77
C PHE A 165 -15.41 18.22 -27.54
N LEU A 166 -14.60 17.63 -26.65
CA LEU A 166 -13.21 18.07 -26.42
C LEU A 166 -12.30 17.97 -27.66
N MET A 167 -12.67 17.22 -28.70
CA MET A 167 -11.92 17.24 -29.98
C MET A 167 -12.19 18.52 -30.79
N GLU A 168 -13.33 19.15 -30.56
CA GLU A 168 -13.77 20.39 -31.22
C GLU A 168 -13.19 21.63 -30.52
N CYS A 169 -12.81 21.47 -29.26
CA CYS A 169 -12.15 22.48 -28.46
C CYS A 169 -10.63 22.57 -28.73
N SER A 170 -10.08 23.73 -28.38
CA SER A 170 -8.66 23.99 -28.21
C SER A 170 -8.49 25.04 -27.11
N TRP A 171 -7.26 25.26 -26.63
CA TRP A 171 -7.07 26.21 -25.53
C TRP A 171 -7.39 27.65 -25.97
N LEU A 172 -6.72 28.13 -27.03
CA LEU A 172 -6.85 29.49 -27.53
C LEU A 172 -7.88 29.67 -28.66
N GLY A 173 -8.53 28.59 -29.12
CA GLY A 173 -9.43 28.66 -30.28
C GLY A 173 -8.76 28.96 -31.63
N ARG A 174 -7.42 29.11 -31.69
CA ARG A 174 -6.70 29.53 -32.92
C ARG A 174 -6.55 28.44 -33.98
N ARG A 175 -6.83 27.19 -33.62
CA ARG A 175 -6.70 26.07 -34.56
C ARG A 175 -7.98 25.95 -35.36
N HIS A 176 -7.84 25.58 -36.62
CA HIS A 176 -8.96 25.22 -37.46
C HIS A 176 -9.12 23.70 -37.53
N ARG A 177 -10.34 23.26 -37.78
CA ARG A 177 -10.72 21.88 -38.06
C ARG A 177 -11.43 21.85 -39.39
N ARG A 178 -11.07 20.89 -40.24
CA ARG A 178 -11.86 20.60 -41.44
C ARG A 178 -13.06 19.75 -41.04
N VAL A 179 -14.26 20.26 -41.25
CA VAL A 179 -15.52 19.53 -41.09
C VAL A 179 -16.26 19.68 -42.41
N ASN A 180 -16.58 18.56 -43.07
CA ASN A 180 -17.26 18.55 -44.37
C ASN A 180 -16.58 19.46 -45.43
N GLY A 181 -15.24 19.48 -45.46
CA GLY A 181 -14.46 20.31 -46.39
C GLY A 181 -14.32 21.79 -45.99
N GLN A 182 -15.10 22.28 -45.02
CA GLN A 182 -15.03 23.66 -44.53
C GLN A 182 -14.08 23.81 -43.34
N LEU A 183 -13.40 24.96 -43.28
CA LEU A 183 -12.40 25.28 -42.27
C LEU A 183 -13.04 25.98 -41.06
N ASN A 184 -13.54 25.21 -40.11
CA ASN A 184 -14.20 25.75 -38.91
C ASN A 184 -13.17 26.05 -37.80
N LYS A 185 -13.31 27.21 -37.16
CA LYS A 185 -12.48 27.59 -36.01
C LYS A 185 -12.83 26.71 -34.80
N LYS A 186 -11.83 26.19 -34.09
CA LYS A 186 -12.06 25.43 -32.85
C LYS A 186 -12.54 26.33 -31.72
N ILE A 187 -13.32 25.79 -30.81
CA ILE A 187 -13.81 26.50 -29.62
C ILE A 187 -12.63 26.76 -28.68
N GLY A 188 -12.49 27.99 -28.17
CA GLY A 188 -11.40 28.37 -27.26
C GLY A 188 -11.83 28.25 -25.80
N LEU A 189 -11.35 27.24 -25.06
CA LEU A 189 -11.73 27.06 -23.65
C LEU A 189 -11.22 28.19 -22.73
N ILE A 190 -10.21 28.95 -23.15
CA ILE A 190 -9.71 30.10 -22.39
C ILE A 190 -10.74 31.22 -22.22
N GLU A 191 -11.72 31.31 -23.13
CA GLU A 191 -12.78 32.32 -23.09
C GLU A 191 -13.81 32.01 -21.98
N TYR A 192 -13.84 30.77 -21.50
CA TYR A 192 -14.78 30.24 -20.51
C TYR A 192 -14.19 30.26 -19.10
N GLY A 193 -13.90 31.47 -18.63
CA GLY A 193 -13.20 31.70 -17.37
C GLY A 193 -13.96 31.15 -16.15
N ASN A 194 -15.28 31.29 -16.10
CA ASN A 194 -16.07 30.84 -14.95
C ASN A 194 -16.20 29.32 -14.92
N THR A 195 -16.37 28.69 -16.08
CA THR A 195 -16.37 27.22 -16.20
C THR A 195 -15.03 26.64 -15.75
N MET A 196 -13.91 27.25 -16.16
CA MET A 196 -12.58 26.78 -15.76
C MET A 196 -12.28 27.03 -14.26
N LYS A 197 -12.78 28.12 -13.68
CA LYS A 197 -12.73 28.36 -12.23
C LYS A 197 -13.56 27.33 -11.47
N LEU A 198 -14.80 27.09 -11.86
CA LEU A 198 -15.65 26.06 -11.26
C LEU A 198 -14.98 24.69 -11.32
N PHE A 199 -14.39 24.33 -12.47
CA PHE A 199 -13.66 23.07 -12.59
C PHE A 199 -12.47 22.98 -11.63
N HIS A 200 -11.69 24.06 -11.46
CA HIS A 200 -10.60 24.13 -10.48
C HIS A 200 -11.10 24.00 -9.04
N GLU A 201 -12.15 24.73 -8.67
CA GLU A 201 -12.70 24.71 -7.32
C GLU A 201 -13.23 23.34 -6.91
N CYS A 202 -13.80 22.60 -7.87
CA CYS A 202 -14.20 21.20 -7.67
C CYS A 202 -13.02 20.26 -7.35
N ILE A 203 -11.79 20.64 -7.70
CA ILE A 203 -10.58 19.87 -7.40
C ILE A 203 -9.94 20.39 -6.12
N SER A 204 -9.91 21.71 -5.91
CA SER A 204 -9.28 22.33 -4.73
C SER A 204 -9.98 22.01 -3.43
N ILE A 205 -11.27 21.67 -3.45
CA ILE A 205 -11.95 21.14 -2.26
C ILE A 205 -11.35 19.82 -1.76
N SER A 206 -10.78 19.02 -2.67
CA SER A 206 -10.15 17.74 -2.36
C SER A 206 -8.63 17.86 -2.20
N ASP A 207 -7.98 18.71 -2.99
CA ASP A 207 -6.54 18.95 -2.96
C ASP A 207 -6.23 20.46 -2.94
N GLU A 208 -6.04 21.00 -1.74
CA GLU A 208 -5.73 22.42 -1.52
C GLU A 208 -4.40 22.86 -2.19
N THR A 209 -3.48 21.91 -2.43
CA THR A 209 -2.19 22.21 -3.07
C THR A 209 -2.33 22.43 -4.58
N PHE A 210 -3.49 22.06 -5.15
CA PHE A 210 -3.73 22.13 -6.58
C PHE A 210 -4.09 23.56 -7.03
N THR A 211 -3.16 24.22 -7.71
CA THR A 211 -3.33 25.61 -8.17
C THR A 211 -4.11 25.74 -9.48
N GLN A 212 -4.67 26.93 -9.72
CA GLN A 212 -5.33 27.28 -10.99
C GLN A 212 -4.40 27.04 -12.21
N PHE A 213 -3.11 27.33 -12.05
CA PHE A 213 -2.12 27.10 -13.10
C PHE A 213 -1.99 25.61 -13.44
N HIS A 214 -1.93 24.74 -12.43
CA HIS A 214 -1.92 23.29 -12.65
C HIS A 214 -3.19 22.81 -13.35
N CYS A 215 -4.35 23.34 -12.97
CA CYS A 215 -5.62 23.08 -13.64
C CYS A 215 -5.57 23.43 -15.13
N TYR A 216 -5.16 24.65 -15.47
CA TYR A 216 -5.09 25.10 -16.86
C TYR A 216 -4.08 24.30 -17.67
N ASN A 217 -2.92 24.02 -17.09
CA ASN A 217 -1.90 23.23 -17.76
C ASN A 217 -2.38 21.79 -17.99
N PHE A 218 -3.11 21.20 -17.04
CA PHE A 218 -3.75 19.90 -17.19
C PHE A 218 -4.74 19.89 -18.36
N VAL A 219 -5.70 20.82 -18.39
CA VAL A 219 -6.70 20.90 -19.47
C VAL A 219 -6.01 21.12 -20.83
N ARG A 220 -5.06 22.04 -20.90
CA ARG A 220 -4.34 22.37 -22.13
C ARG A 220 -3.48 21.21 -22.66
N VAL A 221 -2.67 20.59 -21.80
CA VAL A 221 -1.61 19.65 -22.22
C VAL A 221 -2.07 18.21 -22.15
N LYS A 222 -2.83 17.83 -21.12
CA LYS A 222 -3.20 16.43 -20.86
C LYS A 222 -4.57 16.08 -21.44
N ILE A 223 -5.52 17.01 -21.44
CA ILE A 223 -6.86 16.80 -21.98
C ILE A 223 -6.95 17.14 -23.47
N LEU A 224 -6.74 18.40 -23.85
CA LEU A 224 -6.97 18.87 -25.22
C LEU A 224 -5.97 18.31 -26.23
N ARG A 225 -4.69 18.20 -25.88
CA ARG A 225 -3.67 17.63 -26.80
C ARG A 225 -3.88 16.13 -27.04
N ARG A 226 -4.47 15.42 -26.09
CA ARG A 226 -4.70 13.97 -26.14
C ARG A 226 -6.17 13.61 -26.38
N SER A 227 -7.04 14.58 -26.70
CA SER A 227 -8.49 14.38 -26.83
C SER A 227 -8.83 13.25 -27.80
N PHE A 228 -8.17 13.19 -28.96
CA PHE A 228 -8.34 12.10 -29.92
C PHE A 228 -8.03 10.71 -29.32
N ARG A 229 -6.90 10.58 -28.58
CA ARG A 229 -6.55 9.32 -27.90
C ARG A 229 -7.57 8.96 -26.82
N ARG A 230 -8.12 9.96 -26.11
CA ARG A 230 -9.13 9.75 -25.06
C ARG A 230 -10.47 9.26 -25.62
N VAL A 231 -10.83 9.66 -26.84
CA VAL A 231 -12.03 9.17 -27.54
C VAL A 231 -11.86 7.72 -27.97
N LEU A 232 -10.69 7.36 -28.49
CA LEU A 232 -10.39 5.98 -28.90
C LEU A 232 -10.25 5.01 -27.72
N ALA A 233 -9.78 5.51 -26.57
CA ALA A 233 -9.69 4.70 -25.35
C ALA A 233 -11.09 4.35 -24.84
N LYS A 234 -11.46 3.06 -24.94
CA LYS A 234 -12.67 2.53 -24.30
C LYS A 234 -12.63 2.85 -22.80
N LYS A 235 -13.78 3.15 -22.18
CA LYS A 235 -13.93 3.38 -20.71
C LYS A 235 -13.70 2.09 -19.88
N THR A 236 -12.86 1.18 -20.35
CA THR A 236 -12.45 0.00 -19.61
C THR A 236 -11.41 0.42 -18.59
N LYS A 237 -11.76 0.38 -17.30
CA LYS A 237 -10.76 0.36 -16.22
C LYS A 237 -9.89 -0.87 -16.49
N ILE A 238 -8.70 -0.67 -17.05
CA ILE A 238 -7.72 -1.75 -17.10
C ILE A 238 -7.30 -1.91 -15.64
N PRO A 239 -7.57 -3.07 -14.99
CA PRO A 239 -7.04 -3.30 -13.65
C PRO A 239 -5.53 -3.09 -13.73
N VAL A 240 -4.98 -2.34 -12.77
CA VAL A 240 -3.54 -2.09 -12.68
C VAL A 240 -2.88 -3.46 -12.69
N LYS A 241 -2.22 -3.82 -13.79
CA LYS A 241 -1.45 -5.07 -13.86
C LYS A 241 -0.44 -4.99 -12.73
N ALA A 242 -0.50 -5.94 -11.81
CA ALA A 242 0.49 -6.10 -10.75
C ALA A 242 1.89 -5.98 -11.38
N PRO A 243 2.81 -5.22 -10.77
CA PRO A 243 4.14 -5.03 -11.34
C PRO A 243 4.76 -6.40 -11.58
N LYS A 244 5.12 -6.70 -12.83
CA LYS A 244 5.84 -7.92 -13.15
C LYS A 244 7.15 -7.91 -12.35
N PRO A 245 7.48 -8.98 -11.59
CA PRO A 245 8.77 -9.07 -10.95
C PRO A 245 9.84 -8.93 -12.02
N ARG A 246 10.76 -7.98 -11.84
CA ARG A 246 11.93 -7.86 -12.72
C ARG A 246 12.70 -9.17 -12.58
N SER A 247 12.88 -9.91 -13.68
CA SER A 247 13.77 -11.05 -13.72
C SER A 247 15.16 -10.59 -13.29
N LYS A 248 15.62 -11.02 -12.12
CA LYS A 248 17.04 -10.90 -11.75
C LYS A 248 17.82 -11.61 -12.85
N LYS A 249 18.77 -10.93 -13.49
CA LYS A 249 19.78 -11.59 -14.33
C LYS A 249 20.48 -12.60 -13.42
N SER A 250 20.45 -13.88 -13.80
CA SER A 250 21.22 -14.91 -13.11
C SER A 250 22.70 -14.60 -13.28
N ASP A 251 23.44 -14.64 -12.16
CA ASP A 251 24.88 -14.44 -12.16
C ASP A 251 25.56 -15.63 -12.85
N PRO A 252 26.49 -15.41 -13.80
CA PRO A 252 27.15 -16.49 -14.57
C PRO A 252 28.02 -17.43 -13.72
N VAL A 253 28.18 -17.14 -12.43
CA VAL A 253 28.95 -17.96 -11.48
C VAL A 253 28.18 -19.19 -11.03
N SER A 254 26.83 -19.15 -11.01
CA SER A 254 26.04 -20.32 -10.61
C SER A 254 25.99 -21.41 -11.67
N ASP A 255 26.05 -21.04 -12.96
CA ASP A 255 26.03 -22.01 -14.06
C ASP A 255 27.32 -22.84 -14.11
N LEU A 256 28.47 -22.25 -13.79
CA LEU A 256 29.75 -22.95 -13.73
C LEU A 256 29.80 -23.97 -12.58
N ALA A 257 29.19 -23.65 -11.44
CA ALA A 257 29.10 -24.57 -10.30
C ALA A 257 28.16 -25.75 -10.61
N VAL A 258 27.02 -25.49 -11.24
CA VAL A 258 26.08 -26.55 -11.65
C VAL A 258 26.72 -27.45 -12.72
N GLN A 259 27.45 -26.87 -13.68
CA GLN A 259 28.13 -27.63 -14.72
C GLN A 259 29.26 -28.51 -14.16
N ALA A 260 30.03 -28.01 -13.18
CA ALA A 260 31.05 -28.80 -12.49
C ALA A 260 30.48 -29.97 -11.67
N VAL A 261 29.32 -29.78 -11.03
CA VAL A 261 28.64 -30.86 -10.28
C VAL A 261 28.13 -31.95 -11.23
N VAL A 262 27.56 -31.57 -12.37
CA VAL A 262 27.09 -32.51 -13.39
C VAL A 262 28.25 -33.30 -14.00
N GLU A 263 29.38 -32.65 -14.27
CA GLU A 263 30.57 -33.31 -14.84
C GLU A 263 31.20 -34.31 -13.86
N ASN A 264 31.24 -33.98 -12.56
CA ASN A 264 31.70 -34.92 -11.52
C ASN A 264 30.79 -36.15 -11.37
N GLN A 265 29.47 -35.96 -11.46
CA GLN A 265 28.52 -37.08 -11.42
C GLN A 265 28.65 -37.99 -12.65
N LEU A 266 28.90 -37.43 -13.83
CA LEU A 266 29.14 -38.21 -15.05
C LEU A 266 30.43 -39.04 -14.98
N ARG A 267 31.50 -38.50 -14.38
CA ARG A 267 32.75 -39.26 -14.16
C ARG A 267 32.55 -40.45 -13.22
N HIS A 268 31.77 -40.28 -12.15
CA HIS A 268 31.46 -41.38 -11.22
C HIS A 268 30.61 -42.50 -11.86
N LEU A 269 29.72 -42.15 -12.80
CA LEU A 269 28.95 -43.15 -13.53
C LEU A 269 29.80 -43.92 -14.56
N GLN A 270 30.77 -43.25 -15.19
CA GLN A 270 31.69 -43.90 -16.13
C GLN A 270 32.75 -44.76 -15.45
N SER A 271 33.19 -44.41 -14.24
CA SER A 271 34.09 -45.26 -13.45
C SER A 271 33.42 -46.52 -12.92
N ASN A 272 32.10 -46.49 -12.71
CA ASN A 272 31.33 -47.66 -12.24
C ASN A 272 30.90 -48.61 -13.37
N ALA A 273 30.99 -48.18 -14.64
CA ALA A 273 30.65 -49.01 -15.80
C ALA A 273 31.83 -49.79 -16.39
N ALA A 274 33.06 -49.58 -15.89
CA ALA A 274 34.28 -50.23 -16.39
C ALA A 274 34.80 -51.36 -15.47
N GLY A 275 33.98 -51.84 -14.53
CA GLY A 275 34.38 -52.81 -13.50
C GLY A 275 33.50 -54.05 -13.40
N SER A 276 32.91 -54.52 -14.51
CA SER A 276 32.06 -55.72 -14.49
C SER A 276 32.09 -56.51 -15.80
N ASP A 277 33.27 -56.80 -16.35
CA ASP A 277 33.46 -57.80 -17.40
C ASP A 277 34.77 -58.55 -17.15
N ASP A 278 34.78 -59.48 -16.18
CA ASP A 278 35.70 -60.63 -16.19
C ASP A 278 35.22 -61.71 -15.19
N GLU A 279 34.11 -62.39 -15.53
CA GLU A 279 33.84 -63.74 -15.02
C GLU A 279 32.82 -64.45 -15.93
N SER A 280 33.31 -65.15 -16.95
CA SER A 280 32.78 -66.45 -17.43
C SER A 280 33.43 -66.85 -18.76
N SER A 281 34.58 -67.52 -18.67
CA SER A 281 35.06 -68.36 -19.77
C SER A 281 34.25 -69.65 -19.82
N ILE A 282 33.89 -70.01 -21.05
CA ILE A 282 32.88 -70.98 -21.47
C ILE A 282 33.47 -72.40 -21.51
N PHE A 283 32.65 -73.36 -21.11
CA PHE A 283 32.70 -74.79 -21.46
C PHE A 283 32.73 -74.99 -22.99
N VAL A 284 33.77 -75.65 -23.51
CA VAL A 284 33.69 -76.77 -24.48
C VAL A 284 34.86 -77.70 -24.21
#